data_AF-A0A7Y2SPA0-F1
#
_entry.id   AF-A0A7Y2SPA0-F1
#
_cell.length_a   1.000
_cell.length_b   1.000
_cell.length_c   1.000
_cell.angle_alpha   90.00
_cell.angle_beta   90.00
_cell.angle_gamma   90.00
#
_symmetry.space_group_name_H-M   'P 1'
#
loop_
_entity.id
_entity.type
_entity.pdbx_description
1 polymer ?
#
loop_
_entity_poly.entity_id
_entity_poly.type
_entity_poly.pdbx_seq_one_letter_code
_entity_poly.pdbx_strand_id
1 'polypeptide(L)'
;MAKAGIVYVGTDDGLATYSDPGATGHWRRVGHTLMGRRVLGIIAADGDEGALAVIVGLANGEALSSADGGQSWGAAPKAEAEALRDLRESTRPLIATAQGMAQWTGAHPPAPGADALAMLAGKQETLLAAIADGTTLLRSEDGGGSWQPPTFSVPLQGAITVLAPSSYHMDICWAGTNTGQLLRSDDRGCTWVEVACEPAAIRALSVLRLA
;
A
#
# COMPACT_ATOMS: atom_id res chain seq x y z
N MET A 1 -12.69 23.45 -1.41
CA MET A 1 -11.99 22.65 -2.44
C MET A 1 -11.70 21.28 -1.84
N ALA A 2 -12.10 20.18 -2.50
CA ALA A 2 -11.78 18.85 -2.01
C ALA A 2 -10.29 18.55 -2.28
N LYS A 3 -9.49 18.40 -1.23
CA LYS A 3 -8.06 18.04 -1.35
C LYS A 3 -7.92 16.64 -1.96
N ALA A 4 -7.11 16.51 -3.00
CA ALA A 4 -6.89 15.26 -3.73
C ALA A 4 -6.00 14.29 -2.94
N GLY A 5 -6.33 13.00 -2.99
CA GLY A 5 -5.46 11.92 -2.51
C GLY A 5 -4.49 11.49 -3.62
N ILE A 6 -3.25 11.17 -3.25
CA ILE A 6 -2.29 10.50 -4.12
C ILE A 6 -2.01 9.11 -3.56
N VAL A 7 -1.93 8.13 -4.46
CA VAL A 7 -1.43 6.79 -4.17
C VAL A 7 -0.17 6.58 -4.99
N TYR A 8 0.96 6.35 -4.32
CA TYR A 8 2.17 5.84 -4.97
C TYR A 8 2.06 4.32 -5.09
N VAL A 9 2.35 3.80 -6.28
CA VAL A 9 2.18 2.41 -6.67
C VAL A 9 3.51 1.86 -7.16
N GLY A 10 4.11 1.00 -6.36
CA GLY A 10 5.36 0.30 -6.69
C GLY A 10 5.02 -1.00 -7.39
N THR A 11 5.63 -1.23 -8.53
CA THR A 11 5.32 -2.37 -9.41
C THR A 11 6.58 -3.15 -9.78
N ASP A 12 6.40 -4.25 -10.51
CA ASP A 12 7.50 -4.96 -11.15
C ASP A 12 8.24 -4.16 -12.23
N ASP A 13 7.66 -3.05 -12.74
CA ASP A 13 8.19 -2.21 -13.83
C ASP A 13 8.48 -0.75 -13.41
N GLY A 14 8.56 -0.47 -12.10
CA GLY A 14 8.89 0.85 -11.56
C GLY A 14 7.79 1.44 -10.70
N LEU A 15 7.69 2.77 -10.71
CA LEU A 15 6.79 3.54 -9.86
C LEU A 15 5.72 4.27 -10.68
N ALA A 16 4.48 4.22 -10.22
CA ALA A 16 3.37 4.99 -10.75
C ALA A 16 2.68 5.78 -9.64
N THR A 17 1.90 6.79 -10.03
CA THR A 17 0.98 7.51 -9.15
C THR A 17 -0.42 7.41 -9.68
N TYR A 18 -1.35 7.12 -8.79
CA TYR A 18 -2.78 7.26 -9.03
C TYR A 18 -3.30 8.46 -8.24
N SER A 19 -4.07 9.31 -8.90
CA SER A 19 -4.75 10.45 -8.28
C SER A 19 -6.16 10.54 -8.82
N ASP A 20 -7.12 10.88 -7.98
CA ASP A 20 -8.52 10.94 -8.39
C ASP A 20 -9.20 12.26 -8.02
N PRO A 21 -8.74 13.40 -8.57
CA PRO A 21 -9.40 14.68 -8.37
C PRO A 21 -10.75 14.69 -9.11
N GLY A 22 -11.84 14.44 -8.39
CA GLY A 22 -13.20 14.55 -8.93
C GLY A 22 -13.79 13.25 -9.49
N ALA A 23 -13.31 12.08 -9.06
CA ALA A 23 -13.80 10.76 -9.49
C ALA A 23 -13.54 10.45 -10.98
N THR A 24 -12.50 11.03 -11.58
CA THR A 24 -12.10 10.81 -12.98
C THR A 24 -10.92 9.84 -13.15
N GLY A 25 -10.24 9.44 -12.08
CA GLY A 25 -9.16 8.45 -12.07
C GLY A 25 -8.01 8.75 -13.04
N HIS A 26 -7.00 9.48 -12.59
CA HIS A 26 -5.83 9.84 -13.39
C HIS A 26 -4.57 9.11 -12.94
N TRP A 27 -4.00 8.33 -13.87
CA TRP A 27 -2.67 7.73 -13.74
C TRP A 27 -1.58 8.65 -14.27
N ARG A 28 -0.46 8.66 -13.56
CA ARG A 28 0.78 9.23 -14.04
C ARG A 28 1.95 8.34 -13.63
N ARG A 29 2.69 7.81 -14.61
CA ARG A 29 4.00 7.21 -14.36
C ARG A 29 4.95 8.30 -13.86
N VAL A 30 5.68 8.02 -12.79
CA VAL A 30 6.64 8.94 -12.16
C VAL A 30 7.98 8.25 -11.99
N GLY A 31 9.06 9.01 -11.86
CA GLY A 31 10.40 8.44 -11.74
C GLY A 31 10.79 7.59 -12.94
N HIS A 32 10.98 8.21 -14.11
CA HIS A 32 11.47 7.53 -15.31
C HIS A 32 12.75 6.69 -15.08
N THR A 33 13.58 7.09 -14.13
CA THR A 33 14.78 6.38 -13.69
C THR A 33 14.48 5.02 -13.01
N LEU A 34 13.24 4.77 -12.61
CA LEU A 34 12.76 3.54 -12.00
C LEU A 34 12.13 2.59 -13.02
N MET A 35 11.97 2.97 -14.30
CA MET A 35 11.40 2.09 -15.32
C MET A 35 12.20 0.79 -15.47
N GLY A 36 11.51 -0.34 -15.52
CA GLY A 36 12.12 -1.67 -15.55
C GLY A 36 12.75 -2.11 -14.22
N ARG A 37 12.59 -1.34 -13.14
CA ARG A 37 13.13 -1.66 -11.81
C ARG A 37 12.00 -2.04 -10.87
N ARG A 38 12.02 -3.27 -10.37
CA ARG A 38 11.02 -3.75 -9.40
C ARG A 38 11.10 -2.97 -8.09
N VAL A 39 10.03 -2.26 -7.76
CA VAL A 39 9.85 -1.50 -6.52
C VAL A 39 9.11 -2.39 -5.51
N LEU A 40 9.74 -2.67 -4.37
CA LEU A 40 9.22 -3.60 -3.34
C LEU A 40 8.79 -2.91 -2.05
N GLY A 41 9.10 -1.63 -1.87
CA GLY A 41 8.69 -0.88 -0.69
C GLY A 41 8.62 0.60 -1.03
N ILE A 42 7.65 1.28 -0.41
CA ILE A 42 7.45 2.73 -0.59
C ILE A 42 7.14 3.33 0.76
N ILE A 43 7.82 4.44 1.07
CA ILE A 43 7.45 5.36 2.12
C ILE A 43 7.21 6.70 1.43
N ALA A 44 6.02 7.27 1.58
CA ALA A 44 5.72 8.60 1.07
C ALA A 44 5.14 9.45 2.19
N ALA A 45 5.58 10.69 2.27
CA ALA A 45 5.14 11.66 3.25
C ALA A 45 4.97 13.03 2.61
N ASP A 46 3.96 13.75 3.08
CA ASP A 46 3.85 15.19 2.82
C ASP A 46 4.73 15.91 3.85
N GLY A 47 5.78 16.56 3.36
CA GLY A 47 6.77 17.29 4.16
C GLY A 47 6.39 18.75 4.36
N ASP A 48 7.28 19.48 5.02
CA ASP A 48 7.09 20.92 5.24
C ASP A 48 6.94 21.66 3.90
N GLU A 49 6.10 22.69 3.89
CA GLU A 49 5.80 23.53 2.72
C GLU A 49 5.21 22.78 1.50
N GLY A 50 4.67 21.56 1.69
CA GLY A 50 4.05 20.76 0.63
C GLY A 50 5.05 19.98 -0.22
N ALA A 51 6.29 19.82 0.25
CA ALA A 51 7.28 18.98 -0.40
C ALA A 51 6.91 17.50 -0.27
N LEU A 52 6.72 16.82 -1.40
CA LEU A 52 6.40 15.40 -1.40
C LEU A 52 7.67 14.55 -1.36
N ALA A 53 7.97 14.02 -0.18
CA ALA A 53 9.09 13.09 0.01
C ALA A 53 8.64 11.66 -0.29
N VAL A 54 9.39 10.96 -1.14
CA VAL A 54 9.14 9.57 -1.52
C VAL A 54 10.43 8.79 -1.42
N ILE A 55 10.42 7.66 -0.71
CA ILE A 55 11.53 6.73 -0.62
C ILE A 55 11.05 5.40 -1.16
N VAL A 56 11.82 4.82 -2.08
CA VAL A 56 11.54 3.52 -2.69
C VAL A 56 12.64 2.53 -2.35
N GLY A 57 12.25 1.31 -1.99
CA GLY A 57 13.15 0.16 -1.84
C GLY A 57 13.03 -0.74 -3.05
N LEU A 58 14.17 -1.09 -3.66
CA LEU A 58 14.23 -1.85 -4.90
C LEU A 58 14.64 -3.31 -4.67
N ALA A 59 14.29 -4.18 -5.61
CA ALA A 59 14.57 -5.61 -5.53
C ALA A 59 16.08 -5.95 -5.48
N ASN A 60 16.95 -5.08 -6.01
CA ASN A 60 18.40 -5.24 -5.94
C ASN A 60 19.01 -4.77 -4.60
N GLY A 61 18.18 -4.35 -3.64
CA GLY A 61 18.61 -3.87 -2.32
C GLY A 61 18.93 -2.37 -2.26
N GLU A 62 18.95 -1.66 -3.39
CA GLU A 62 19.10 -0.20 -3.39
C GLU A 62 17.84 0.47 -2.84
N ALA A 63 18.02 1.61 -2.16
CA ALA A 63 16.94 2.52 -1.83
C ALA A 63 17.22 3.91 -2.40
N LEU A 64 16.22 4.50 -3.04
CA LEU A 64 16.29 5.83 -3.63
C LEU A 64 15.26 6.75 -2.97
N SER A 65 15.58 8.03 -2.86
CA SER A 65 14.65 9.05 -2.37
C SER A 65 14.46 10.17 -3.39
N SER A 66 13.29 10.78 -3.30
CA SER A 66 12.88 11.96 -4.04
C SER A 66 12.29 12.95 -3.05
N ALA A 67 12.60 14.24 -3.22
CA ALA A 67 12.04 15.33 -2.42
C ALA A 67 11.00 16.16 -3.19
N ASP A 68 10.72 15.79 -4.45
CA ASP A 68 9.91 16.56 -5.40
C ASP A 68 8.75 15.72 -5.99
N GLY A 69 8.27 14.74 -5.25
CA GLY A 69 7.16 13.87 -5.65
C GLY A 69 7.51 12.89 -6.77
N GLY A 70 8.77 12.47 -6.85
CA GLY A 70 9.26 11.49 -7.80
C GLY A 70 9.75 12.05 -9.14
N GLN A 71 10.01 13.35 -9.24
CA GLN A 71 10.55 13.97 -10.46
C GLN A 71 12.06 13.76 -10.58
N SER A 72 12.80 13.90 -9.49
CA SER A 72 14.23 13.60 -9.40
C SER A 72 14.53 12.63 -8.26
N TRP A 73 15.63 11.89 -8.39
CA TRP A 73 15.99 10.77 -7.49
C TRP A 73 17.46 10.83 -7.10
N GLY A 74 17.73 10.57 -5.83
CA GLY A 74 19.06 10.38 -5.26
C GLY A 74 19.09 9.18 -4.32
N ALA A 75 20.26 8.92 -3.71
CA ALA A 75 20.38 7.87 -2.70
C ALA A 75 19.49 8.18 -1.49
N ALA A 76 18.73 7.18 -1.02
CA ALA A 76 17.93 7.33 0.18
C ALA A 76 18.84 7.54 1.42
N PRO A 77 18.38 8.29 2.44
CA PRO A 77 19.10 8.36 3.69
C PRO A 77 19.18 6.96 4.33
N LYS A 78 20.30 6.72 5.03
CA LYS A 78 20.71 5.38 5.45
C LYS A 78 19.67 4.72 6.37
N ALA A 79 19.07 5.48 7.29
CA ALA A 79 18.12 4.94 8.27
C ALA A 79 16.86 4.38 7.59
N GLU A 80 16.30 5.10 6.62
CA GLU A 80 15.12 4.71 5.88
C GLU A 80 15.41 3.56 4.90
N ALA A 81 16.60 3.57 4.29
CA ALA A 81 17.08 2.45 3.47
C ALA A 81 17.20 1.16 4.30
N GLU A 82 17.76 1.25 5.51
CA GLU A 82 17.86 0.14 6.45
C GLU A 82 16.47 -0.31 6.93
N ALA A 83 15.58 0.61 7.27
CA ALA A 83 14.21 0.27 7.69
C ALA A 83 13.42 -0.48 6.59
N LEU A 84 13.50 -0.02 5.33
CA LEU A 84 12.87 -0.70 4.19
C LEU A 84 13.44 -2.10 3.97
N ARG A 85 14.75 -2.25 4.14
CA ARG A 85 15.41 -3.57 4.05
C ARG A 85 14.96 -4.49 5.18
N ASP A 86 14.97 -4.00 6.42
CA ASP A 86 14.62 -4.79 7.61
C ASP A 86 13.15 -5.24 7.60
N LEU A 87 12.25 -4.45 7.02
CA LEU A 87 10.87 -4.87 6.76
C LEU A 87 10.81 -6.01 5.73
N ARG A 88 11.51 -5.85 4.60
CA ARG A 88 11.51 -6.84 3.51
C ARG A 88 12.15 -8.17 3.92
N GLU A 89 13.17 -8.11 4.76
CA GLU A 89 13.92 -9.27 5.26
C GLU A 89 13.34 -9.79 6.59
N SER A 90 12.22 -9.23 7.05
CA SER A 90 11.62 -9.64 8.31
C SER A 90 11.16 -11.08 8.27
N THR A 91 11.51 -11.82 9.32
CA THR A 91 10.93 -13.15 9.60
C THR A 91 9.65 -13.07 10.42
N ARG A 92 9.30 -11.87 10.90
CA ARG A 92 8.05 -11.62 11.61
C ARG A 92 6.96 -11.27 10.61
N PRO A 93 5.69 -11.63 10.90
CA PRO A 93 4.56 -11.14 10.12
C PRO A 93 4.59 -9.62 10.04
N LEU A 94 4.34 -9.09 8.84
CA LEU A 94 4.18 -7.65 8.65
C LEU A 94 2.70 -7.27 8.73
N ILE A 95 2.43 -6.04 9.17
CA ILE A 95 1.10 -5.46 9.23
C ILE A 95 1.14 -4.04 8.70
N ALA A 96 0.26 -3.73 7.74
CA ALA A 96 0.07 -2.38 7.25
C ALA A 96 -0.89 -1.60 8.15
N THR A 97 -0.51 -0.38 8.52
CA THR A 97 -1.37 0.56 9.27
C THR A 97 -1.44 1.90 8.54
N ALA A 98 -2.25 2.82 9.05
CA ALA A 98 -2.29 4.20 8.59
C ALA A 98 -0.94 4.94 8.74
N GLN A 99 -0.02 4.44 9.58
CA GLN A 99 1.33 5.00 9.72
C GLN A 99 2.37 4.29 8.82
N GLY A 100 1.97 3.26 8.08
CA GLY A 100 2.85 2.49 7.21
C GLY A 100 2.97 1.03 7.65
N MET A 101 3.93 0.33 7.03
CA MET A 101 4.21 -1.08 7.30
C MET A 101 4.99 -1.24 8.60
N ALA A 102 4.58 -2.18 9.45
CA ALA A 102 5.23 -2.49 10.72
C ALA A 102 5.41 -4.00 10.90
N GLN A 103 6.35 -4.39 11.77
CA GLN A 103 6.49 -5.78 12.19
C GLN A 103 5.52 -6.08 13.34
N TRP A 104 4.80 -7.19 13.25
CA TRP A 104 3.97 -7.69 14.34
C TRP A 104 4.84 -8.20 15.50
N THR A 105 4.51 -7.78 16.72
CA THR A 105 5.27 -8.13 17.94
C THR A 105 4.47 -8.95 18.95
N GLY A 106 3.18 -9.16 18.72
CA GLY A 106 2.34 -9.99 19.58
C GLY A 106 2.68 -11.48 19.47
N ALA A 107 2.36 -12.25 20.51
CA ALA A 107 2.67 -13.69 20.57
C ALA A 107 2.05 -14.50 19.42
N HIS A 108 0.86 -14.10 18.98
CA HIS A 108 0.14 -14.72 17.87
C HIS A 108 -0.35 -13.64 16.91
N PRO A 109 -0.02 -13.69 15.61
CA PRO A 109 -0.62 -12.80 14.62
C PRO A 109 -2.11 -13.11 14.48
N PRO A 110 -2.98 -12.11 14.24
CA PRO A 110 -4.43 -12.32 14.17
C PRO A 110 -4.88 -13.24 13.02
N ALA A 111 -4.14 -13.24 11.91
CA ALA A 111 -4.34 -14.13 10.78
C ALA A 111 -3.01 -14.84 10.46
N PRO A 112 -2.70 -15.96 11.14
CA PRO A 112 -1.47 -16.71 10.89
C PRO A 112 -1.41 -17.19 9.43
N GLY A 113 -0.29 -16.94 8.78
CA GLY A 113 -0.08 -17.33 7.37
C GLY A 113 -0.74 -16.39 6.35
N ALA A 114 -1.26 -15.22 6.76
CA ALA A 114 -1.70 -14.21 5.81
C ALA A 114 -0.51 -13.68 4.98
N ASP A 115 -0.70 -13.59 3.67
CA ASP A 115 0.24 -13.04 2.70
C ASP A 115 0.33 -11.52 2.81
N ALA A 116 -0.78 -10.87 3.17
CA ALA A 116 -0.84 -9.45 3.52
C ALA A 116 -1.83 -9.26 4.68
N LEU A 117 -1.47 -8.41 5.64
CA LEU A 117 -2.29 -8.07 6.79
C LEU A 117 -2.35 -6.55 6.95
N ALA A 118 -3.53 -6.02 7.24
CA ALA A 118 -3.71 -4.60 7.53
C ALA A 118 -4.62 -4.37 8.73
N MET A 119 -4.39 -3.26 9.41
CA MET A 119 -5.20 -2.78 10.53
C MET A 119 -5.68 -1.36 10.25
N LEU A 120 -6.99 -1.18 10.25
CA LEU A 120 -7.64 0.12 10.21
C LEU A 120 -8.01 0.52 11.64
N ALA A 121 -7.49 1.66 12.07
CA ALA A 121 -7.82 2.24 13.36
C ALA A 121 -9.31 2.65 13.45
N GLY A 122 -9.81 2.82 14.66
CA GLY A 122 -11.19 3.20 14.92
C GLY A 122 -11.58 2.89 16.37
N LYS A 123 -12.82 3.20 16.75
CA LYS A 123 -13.35 2.77 18.07
C LYS A 123 -13.34 1.24 18.21
N GLN A 124 -13.58 0.55 17.10
CA GLN A 124 -13.30 -0.87 16.92
C GLN A 124 -12.30 -0.98 15.78
N GLU A 125 -11.17 -1.63 16.06
CA GLU A 125 -10.17 -1.93 15.05
C GLU A 125 -10.75 -2.91 14.03
N THR A 126 -10.42 -2.69 12.77
CA THR A 126 -10.79 -3.62 11.70
C THR A 126 -9.51 -4.22 11.13
N LEU A 127 -9.47 -5.54 11.05
CA LEU A 127 -8.38 -6.27 10.42
C LEU A 127 -8.79 -6.75 9.03
N LEU A 128 -7.83 -6.71 8.11
CA LEU A 128 -7.96 -7.27 6.77
C LEU A 128 -6.81 -8.24 6.54
N ALA A 129 -7.11 -9.43 6.05
CA ALA A 129 -6.12 -10.45 5.78
C ALA A 129 -6.30 -11.02 4.36
N ALA A 130 -5.27 -10.93 3.54
CA ALA A 130 -5.16 -11.71 2.32
C ALA A 130 -4.55 -13.07 2.69
N ILE A 131 -5.25 -14.15 2.33
CA ILE A 131 -4.87 -15.54 2.64
C ILE A 131 -4.96 -16.39 1.36
N ALA A 132 -4.58 -17.66 1.49
CA ALA A 132 -4.59 -18.64 0.39
C ALA A 132 -3.76 -18.12 -0.79
N ASP A 133 -2.49 -17.85 -0.53
CA ASP A 133 -1.53 -17.26 -1.46
C ASP A 133 -2.05 -15.92 -2.02
N GLY A 134 -2.70 -15.13 -1.17
CA GLY A 134 -3.31 -13.83 -1.45
C GLY A 134 -4.60 -13.84 -2.27
N THR A 135 -5.13 -15.00 -2.66
CA THR A 135 -6.31 -15.11 -3.55
C THR A 135 -7.64 -14.90 -2.83
N THR A 136 -7.65 -14.84 -1.50
CA THR A 136 -8.86 -14.61 -0.69
C THR A 136 -8.62 -13.46 0.29
N LEU A 137 -9.48 -12.44 0.24
CA LEU A 137 -9.52 -11.37 1.24
C LEU A 137 -10.56 -11.69 2.30
N LEU A 138 -10.18 -11.55 3.57
CA LEU A 138 -11.08 -11.65 4.71
C LEU A 138 -10.98 -10.39 5.58
N ARG A 139 -12.06 -10.11 6.29
CA ARG A 139 -12.21 -8.97 7.19
C ARG A 139 -12.66 -9.43 8.58
N SER A 140 -12.14 -8.80 9.63
CA SER A 140 -12.53 -9.03 11.02
C SER A 140 -12.75 -7.70 11.76
N GLU A 141 -13.74 -7.65 12.63
CA GLU A 141 -14.08 -6.49 13.50
C GLU A 141 -13.85 -6.76 14.99
N ASP A 142 -13.38 -7.97 15.32
CA ASP A 142 -13.23 -8.48 16.69
C ASP A 142 -11.80 -8.92 16.99
N GLY A 143 -10.82 -8.27 16.36
CA GLY A 143 -9.39 -8.53 16.60
C GLY A 143 -8.91 -9.88 16.06
N GLY A 144 -9.60 -10.43 15.06
CA GLY A 144 -9.26 -11.71 14.43
C GLY A 144 -9.98 -12.92 15.03
N GLY A 145 -10.97 -12.70 15.91
CA GLY A 145 -11.79 -13.76 16.48
C GLY A 145 -12.73 -14.41 15.46
N SER A 146 -13.29 -13.62 14.55
CA SER A 146 -14.10 -14.07 13.42
C SER A 146 -13.78 -13.29 12.16
N TRP A 147 -13.91 -13.97 11.01
CA TRP A 147 -13.53 -13.46 9.70
C TRP A 147 -14.66 -13.66 8.70
N GLN A 148 -14.91 -12.65 7.87
CA GLN A 148 -15.96 -12.65 6.86
C GLN A 148 -15.40 -12.17 5.51
N PRO A 149 -15.86 -12.75 4.38
CA PRO A 149 -15.47 -12.25 3.07
C PRO A 149 -16.12 -10.89 2.80
N PRO A 150 -15.42 -9.96 2.14
CA PRO A 150 -16.01 -8.70 1.71
C PRO A 150 -16.78 -8.88 0.40
N THR A 151 -17.45 -7.81 -0.04
CA THR A 151 -18.07 -7.76 -1.37
C THR A 151 -17.15 -7.04 -2.35
N PHE A 152 -16.88 -7.66 -3.49
CA PHE A 152 -16.20 -6.98 -4.59
C PHE A 152 -17.20 -6.58 -5.67
N SER A 153 -17.07 -5.36 -6.21
CA SER A 153 -17.87 -4.90 -7.35
C SER A 153 -17.55 -5.62 -8.66
N VAL A 154 -16.33 -6.15 -8.75
CA VAL A 154 -15.80 -6.96 -9.86
C VAL A 154 -15.00 -8.13 -9.28
N PRO A 155 -14.84 -9.26 -9.99
CA PRO A 155 -14.03 -10.37 -9.49
C PRO A 155 -12.60 -9.93 -9.12
N LEU A 156 -12.10 -10.42 -7.98
CA LEU A 156 -10.70 -10.28 -7.61
C LEU A 156 -9.84 -11.01 -8.65
N GLN A 157 -8.85 -10.31 -9.19
CA GLN A 157 -7.93 -10.88 -10.18
C GLN A 157 -6.58 -11.17 -9.53
N GLY A 158 -6.18 -12.44 -9.58
CA GLY A 158 -4.91 -12.89 -9.03
C GLY A 158 -4.87 -12.87 -7.50
N ALA A 159 -3.70 -12.54 -6.96
CA ALA A 159 -3.41 -12.52 -5.55
C ALA A 159 -3.16 -11.09 -5.05
N ILE A 160 -3.77 -10.71 -3.94
CA ILE A 160 -3.48 -9.48 -3.21
C ILE A 160 -2.05 -9.58 -2.66
N THR A 161 -1.20 -8.66 -3.09
CA THR A 161 0.22 -8.58 -2.70
C THR A 161 0.46 -7.50 -1.66
N VAL A 162 -0.43 -6.53 -1.54
CA VAL A 162 -0.29 -5.41 -0.63
C VAL A 162 -1.65 -4.85 -0.24
N LEU A 163 -1.78 -4.51 1.05
CA LEU A 163 -2.87 -3.74 1.62
C LEU A 163 -2.30 -2.43 2.18
N ALA A 164 -3.01 -1.32 2.01
CA ALA A 164 -2.56 0.01 2.46
C ALA A 164 -3.73 0.82 3.02
N PRO A 165 -3.89 0.86 4.36
CA PRO A 165 -4.79 1.79 5.01
C PRO A 165 -4.42 3.24 4.72
N SER A 166 -5.41 4.10 4.58
CA SER A 166 -5.19 5.53 4.39
C SER A 166 -4.75 6.21 5.68
N SER A 167 -3.75 7.08 5.58
CA SER A 167 -3.27 7.92 6.70
C SER A 167 -4.23 9.06 7.07
N TYR A 168 -5.14 9.43 6.17
CA TYR A 168 -5.99 10.62 6.30
C TYR A 168 -7.48 10.32 6.44
N HIS A 169 -7.89 9.05 6.35
CA HIS A 169 -9.28 8.64 6.55
C HIS A 169 -9.33 7.21 7.06
N MET A 170 -9.86 7.01 8.28
CA MET A 170 -9.81 5.71 8.97
C MET A 170 -10.61 4.59 8.28
N ASP A 171 -11.52 4.94 7.36
CA ASP A 171 -12.36 3.97 6.64
C ASP A 171 -11.82 3.59 5.26
N ILE A 172 -10.79 4.30 4.78
CA ILE A 172 -10.24 4.08 3.45
C ILE A 172 -9.09 3.07 3.51
N CYS A 173 -9.15 2.04 2.68
CA CYS A 173 -8.06 1.11 2.47
C CYS A 173 -7.91 0.78 0.98
N TRP A 174 -6.68 0.49 0.58
CA TRP A 174 -6.30 0.13 -0.77
C TRP A 174 -5.72 -1.27 -0.81
N ALA A 175 -5.90 -1.95 -1.94
CA ALA A 175 -5.30 -3.25 -2.21
C ALA A 175 -4.72 -3.26 -3.62
N GLY A 176 -3.54 -3.87 -3.77
CA GLY A 176 -2.92 -4.12 -5.06
C GLY A 176 -2.73 -5.61 -5.29
N THR A 177 -2.88 -6.06 -6.54
CA THR A 177 -2.70 -7.47 -6.88
C THR A 177 -1.48 -7.73 -7.77
N ASN A 178 -1.07 -8.99 -7.84
CA ASN A 178 -0.02 -9.45 -8.75
C ASN A 178 -0.40 -9.38 -10.24
N THR A 179 -1.66 -9.13 -10.59
CA THR A 179 -2.11 -8.86 -11.96
C THR A 179 -2.22 -7.37 -12.27
N GLY A 180 -1.91 -6.50 -11.30
CA GLY A 180 -1.97 -5.05 -11.46
C GLY A 180 -3.30 -4.42 -11.05
N GLN A 181 -4.28 -5.21 -10.59
CA GLN A 181 -5.58 -4.69 -10.16
C GLN A 181 -5.40 -3.80 -8.92
N LEU A 182 -5.89 -2.57 -8.98
CA LEU A 182 -5.90 -1.61 -7.88
C LEU A 182 -7.33 -1.44 -7.38
N LEU A 183 -7.55 -1.86 -6.13
CA LEU A 183 -8.84 -1.83 -5.47
C LEU A 183 -8.83 -0.80 -4.34
N ARG A 184 -9.98 -0.18 -4.12
CA ARG A 184 -10.24 0.75 -3.02
C ARG A 184 -11.50 0.35 -2.28
N SER A 185 -11.44 0.45 -0.96
CA SER A 185 -12.60 0.45 -0.08
C SER A 185 -12.70 1.79 0.63
N ASP A 186 -13.91 2.33 0.72
CA ASP A 186 -14.23 3.55 1.48
C ASP A 186 -15.05 3.25 2.75
N ASP A 187 -15.26 1.97 3.07
CA ASP A 187 -16.16 1.48 4.12
C ASP A 187 -15.49 0.41 4.99
N ARG A 188 -14.22 0.62 5.33
CA ARG A 188 -13.41 -0.25 6.21
C ARG A 188 -13.22 -1.66 5.67
N GLY A 189 -13.21 -1.84 4.35
CA GLY A 189 -13.02 -3.12 3.68
C GLY A 189 -14.29 -3.96 3.55
N CYS A 190 -15.48 -3.41 3.80
CA CYS A 190 -16.75 -4.11 3.58
C CYS A 190 -17.02 -4.31 2.08
N THR A 191 -16.81 -3.26 1.29
CA THR A 191 -16.92 -3.28 -0.17
C THR A 191 -15.64 -2.80 -0.84
N TRP A 192 -15.33 -3.39 -2.00
CA TRP A 192 -14.14 -3.06 -2.78
C TRP A 192 -14.50 -2.76 -4.24
N VAL A 193 -14.00 -1.62 -4.71
CA VAL A 193 -14.16 -1.15 -6.09
C VAL A 193 -12.82 -1.16 -6.79
N GLU A 194 -12.78 -1.74 -7.98
CA GLU A 194 -11.62 -1.57 -8.87
C GLU A 194 -11.63 -0.14 -9.38
N VAL A 195 -10.61 0.62 -9.02
CA VAL A 195 -10.45 2.01 -9.46
C VAL A 195 -9.51 2.11 -10.64
N ALA A 196 -8.69 1.08 -10.86
CA ALA A 196 -7.73 1.02 -11.95
C ALA A 196 -7.03 -0.35 -12.07
N CYS A 197 -6.28 -0.52 -13.16
CA CYS A 197 -5.38 -1.65 -13.38
C CYS A 197 -4.04 -1.17 -13.97
N GLU A 198 -2.93 -1.49 -13.30
CA GLU A 198 -1.57 -1.30 -13.79
C GLU A 198 -1.17 -2.43 -14.75
N PRO A 199 -0.35 -2.18 -15.78
CA PRO A 199 0.15 -3.24 -16.67
C PRO A 199 1.07 -4.25 -15.96
N ALA A 200 1.64 -3.88 -14.81
CA ALA A 200 2.60 -4.69 -14.06
C ALA A 200 2.06 -5.03 -12.67
N ALA A 201 2.54 -6.15 -12.11
CA ALA A 201 2.20 -6.57 -10.76
C ALA A 201 2.46 -5.46 -9.75
N ILE A 202 1.47 -5.14 -8.92
CA ILE A 202 1.63 -4.20 -7.81
C ILE A 202 2.34 -4.92 -6.66
N ARG A 203 3.28 -4.26 -6.02
CA ARG A 203 4.15 -4.81 -4.96
C ARG A 203 4.19 -3.94 -3.71
N ALA A 204 3.96 -2.64 -3.85
CA ALA A 204 3.95 -1.70 -2.74
C ALA A 204 2.93 -0.59 -3.02
N LEU A 205 2.33 -0.08 -1.95
CA LEU A 205 1.42 1.06 -1.99
C LEU A 205 1.77 2.02 -0.87
N SER A 206 1.67 3.32 -1.13
CA SER A 206 1.68 4.36 -0.10
C SER A 206 0.60 5.39 -0.41
N VAL A 207 -0.23 5.69 0.60
CA VAL A 207 -1.47 6.45 0.43
C VAL A 207 -1.39 7.72 1.29
N LEU A 208 -1.47 8.88 0.63
CA LEU A 208 -1.35 10.18 1.27
C LEU A 208 -2.37 11.17 0.72
N ARG A 209 -2.61 12.24 1.47
CA ARG A 209 -3.42 13.38 1.05
C ARG A 209 -2.52 14.58 0.93
N LEU A 210 -2.67 15.32 -0.16
CA LEU A 210 -1.94 16.58 -0.35
C LEU A 210 -2.51 17.65 0.60
N ALA A 211 -1.63 18.37 1.29
CA ALA A 211 -1.99 19.56 2.07
C ALA A 211 -2.56 20.70 1.22
#